data_AF-A0A8B7S4A2-F1
#
_entry.id   AF-A0A8B7S4A2-F1
#
_cell.length_a   1.000
_cell.length_b   1.000
_cell.length_c   1.000
_cell.angle_alpha   90.00
_cell.angle_beta   90.00
_cell.angle_gamma   90.00
#
_symmetry.space_group_name_H-M   'P 1'
#
loop_
_entity.id
_entity.type
_entity.pdbx_description
1 polymer ?
#
loop_
_entity_poly.entity_id
_entity_poly.type
_entity_poly.pdbx_seq_one_letter_code
_entity_poly.pdbx_strand_id
1 'polypeptide(L)'
;TPSTATTTASPVTPTTPTPSTTPIAATPTTDVSSVTSNHVTSSKTSSPTPESKGPCQKYSCSDGSSCVDLNKTHICLCIDGYYYNSSKCNKGKTFPGIITVTVTDTTDLKNTMSKAYEELHTKVIGFFQDVFVNLDYGQTVIHNVRIPPSARSEMRADGKDVSVTVVNLFAENTAENEMTVSRAIEKAINSSSSVITGYVEQNRCDFYGCVNDMQDNCTNGFLCQCKNGLERPNPQTPVCLEFQLILVIVGTIAGVLILGMAIALIIVRSKKQKDDEEQNLIENDFQNLRLQQQTTGFINPGAEGSLFPKVRANFSRDHQLQNPYVNQRGMPRPDY
;
A
#
# COMPACT_ATOMS: atom_id res chain seq x y z
N THR A 1 71.55 -40.70 38.42
CA THR A 1 73.03 -40.55 38.48
C THR A 1 73.44 -39.47 37.49
N PRO A 2 74.33 -38.53 37.86
CA PRO A 2 73.95 -37.10 37.82
C PRO A 2 74.76 -36.21 36.83
N SER A 3 74.32 -34.94 36.80
CA SER A 3 75.04 -33.70 36.41
C SER A 3 74.89 -33.28 34.94
N THR A 4 74.56 -32.04 34.57
CA THR A 4 75.00 -30.74 35.12
C THR A 4 74.00 -29.62 34.78
N ALA A 5 73.87 -28.67 35.71
CA ALA A 5 73.07 -27.44 35.62
C ALA A 5 73.87 -26.26 35.05
N THR A 6 73.20 -25.31 34.40
CA THR A 6 73.73 -23.96 34.13
C THR A 6 72.69 -22.90 34.49
N THR A 7 73.10 -22.03 35.40
CA THR A 7 72.43 -20.84 35.94
C THR A 7 72.80 -19.61 35.12
N THR A 8 71.89 -18.66 34.87
CA THR A 8 72.25 -17.24 34.65
C THR A 8 71.08 -16.33 35.08
N ALA A 9 71.44 -15.21 35.73
CA ALA A 9 70.62 -14.35 36.57
C ALA A 9 69.96 -13.16 35.85
N SER A 10 68.92 -12.59 36.49
CA SER A 10 68.31 -11.28 36.21
C SER A 10 69.19 -10.09 36.66
N PRO A 11 68.92 -8.89 36.13
CA PRO A 11 68.88 -7.73 37.03
C PRO A 11 67.78 -6.67 36.74
N VAL A 12 67.07 -6.31 37.82
CA VAL A 12 66.74 -4.97 38.38
C VAL A 12 66.04 -3.88 37.53
N THR A 13 64.91 -3.44 38.09
CA THR A 13 64.04 -2.27 37.80
C THR A 13 64.60 -0.95 38.36
N PRO A 14 64.25 0.21 37.75
CA PRO A 14 64.08 1.46 38.50
C PRO A 14 62.66 2.06 38.41
N THR A 15 62.25 2.68 39.52
CA THR A 15 60.95 3.26 39.91
C THR A 15 60.81 4.78 39.65
N THR A 16 59.61 5.19 39.18
CA THR A 16 58.77 6.42 39.47
C THR A 16 59.35 7.85 39.22
N PRO A 17 58.54 8.91 38.92
CA PRO A 17 57.50 9.47 39.81
C PRO A 17 56.14 9.85 39.16
N THR A 18 55.09 9.77 39.97
CA THR A 18 53.78 10.44 39.84
C THR A 18 53.87 11.91 40.28
N PRO A 19 52.99 12.81 39.81
CA PRO A 19 52.33 13.72 40.77
C PRO A 19 50.81 13.88 40.58
N SER A 20 50.13 14.12 41.71
CA SER A 20 48.68 14.27 41.93
C SER A 20 48.13 15.71 41.73
N THR A 21 46.84 15.81 41.34
CA THR A 21 45.69 16.69 41.78
C THR A 21 45.96 18.09 42.40
N THR A 22 45.27 19.23 42.23
CA THR A 22 43.87 19.70 41.86
C THR A 22 43.91 21.28 41.79
N PRO A 23 42.83 22.10 41.87
CA PRO A 23 41.71 22.46 40.95
C PRO A 23 41.61 23.99 40.64
N ILE A 24 41.21 24.46 39.44
CA ILE A 24 40.62 25.84 39.26
C ILE A 24 39.54 25.83 38.16
N ALA A 25 38.52 26.68 38.37
CA ALA A 25 37.14 26.63 37.92
C ALA A 25 36.77 27.50 36.68
N ALA A 26 35.54 27.23 36.20
CA ALA A 26 34.53 28.09 35.54
C ALA A 26 34.65 28.48 34.03
N THR A 27 33.74 27.88 33.24
CA THR A 27 32.73 28.42 32.26
C THR A 27 33.03 29.76 31.50
N PRO A 28 32.57 29.99 30.23
CA PRO A 28 31.36 29.42 29.64
C PRO A 28 31.39 28.95 28.16
N THR A 29 30.29 28.26 27.89
CA THR A 29 29.67 27.73 26.66
C THR A 29 29.64 28.68 25.46
N THR A 30 29.87 28.14 24.27
CA THR A 30 29.24 28.61 23.04
C THR A 30 28.81 27.44 22.15
N ASP A 31 27.52 27.49 21.85
CA ASP A 31 26.69 26.63 21.02
C ASP A 31 27.20 26.50 19.58
N VAL A 32 27.15 25.29 19.03
CA VAL A 32 27.09 25.08 17.57
C VAL A 32 26.01 24.04 17.27
N SER A 33 24.81 24.59 17.08
CA SER A 33 23.77 24.20 16.11
C SER A 33 23.44 22.72 15.93
N SER A 34 22.42 22.30 16.66
CA SER A 34 21.53 21.20 16.31
C SER A 34 20.85 21.43 14.96
N VAL A 35 20.93 20.45 14.05
CA VAL A 35 20.16 20.42 12.81
C VAL A 35 18.69 20.14 13.16
N THR A 36 17.86 21.16 12.98
CA THR A 36 16.41 21.12 13.16
C THR A 36 15.77 20.18 12.15
N SER A 37 15.11 19.13 12.65
CA SER A 37 14.22 18.28 11.87
C SER A 37 12.97 19.10 11.48
N ASN A 38 12.84 19.42 10.19
CA ASN A 38 11.67 20.13 9.68
C ASN A 38 10.45 19.21 9.73
N HIS A 39 9.58 19.50 10.68
CA HIS A 39 8.25 18.91 10.88
C HIS A 39 7.36 19.25 9.68
N VAL A 40 6.88 18.23 8.97
CA VAL A 40 5.86 18.39 7.93
C VAL A 40 4.53 18.70 8.61
N THR A 41 4.14 19.98 8.54
CA THR A 41 2.81 20.46 8.91
C THR A 41 1.78 19.87 7.94
N SER A 42 1.02 18.87 8.39
CA SER A 42 -0.22 18.49 7.71
C SER A 42 -1.21 19.66 7.79
N SER A 43 -1.65 20.13 6.62
CA SER A 43 -2.69 21.13 6.43
C SER A 43 -3.99 20.70 7.13
N LYS A 44 -4.40 21.47 8.14
CA LYS A 44 -5.73 21.34 8.76
C LYS A 44 -6.78 22.01 7.87
N THR A 45 -7.70 21.22 7.33
CA THR A 45 -9.00 21.71 6.85
C THR A 45 -10.05 21.36 7.89
N SER A 46 -10.83 22.38 8.29
CA SER A 46 -11.78 22.38 9.40
C SER A 46 -13.19 21.95 9.02
N SER A 47 -13.79 21.03 9.78
CA SER A 47 -15.20 21.07 10.26
C SER A 47 -15.44 19.97 11.32
N PRO A 48 -16.29 20.17 12.35
CA PRO A 48 -16.35 19.29 13.51
C PRO A 48 -17.37 18.16 13.33
N THR A 49 -16.94 16.93 13.57
CA THR A 49 -17.79 15.81 13.98
C THR A 49 -17.09 15.17 15.17
N PRO A 50 -17.77 14.69 16.23
CA PRO A 50 -17.08 14.03 17.35
C PRO A 50 -16.55 12.68 16.88
N GLU A 51 -15.37 12.68 16.27
CA GLU A 51 -14.62 11.45 16.00
C GLU A 51 -14.31 10.80 17.36
N SER A 52 -14.75 9.56 17.52
CA SER A 52 -14.38 8.71 18.63
C SER A 52 -12.85 8.66 18.72
N LYS A 53 -12.28 9.31 19.73
CA LYS A 53 -10.84 9.36 19.96
C LYS A 53 -10.26 7.95 20.03
N GLY A 54 -9.42 7.58 19.07
CA GLY A 54 -8.76 6.28 19.00
C GLY A 54 -7.85 6.01 20.21
N PRO A 55 -7.54 4.73 20.51
CA PRO A 55 -6.63 4.36 21.60
C PRO A 55 -5.30 5.12 21.64
N CYS A 56 -4.67 5.39 20.50
CA CYS A 56 -3.42 6.14 20.37
C CYS A 56 -3.52 7.61 20.80
N GLN A 57 -4.72 8.19 20.79
CA GLN A 57 -4.92 9.55 21.29
C GLN A 57 -4.96 9.59 22.83
N LYS A 58 -5.30 8.47 23.46
CA LYS A 58 -5.34 8.32 24.92
C LYS A 58 -4.03 7.78 25.48
N TYR A 59 -3.37 6.88 24.75
CA TYR A 59 -2.14 6.23 25.16
C TYR A 59 -1.04 6.51 24.13
N SER A 60 -0.03 7.27 24.54
CA SER A 60 1.10 7.61 23.69
C SER A 60 2.19 6.55 23.76
N CYS A 61 2.76 6.21 22.61
CA CYS A 61 4.02 5.48 22.55
C CYS A 61 5.20 6.42 22.87
N SER A 62 6.32 5.87 23.34
CA SER A 62 7.48 6.63 23.85
C SER A 62 8.71 6.42 22.97
N ASP A 63 9.78 7.19 23.18
CA ASP A 63 11.09 6.95 22.56
C ASP A 63 11.07 6.93 21.02
N GLY A 64 10.28 7.82 20.41
CA GLY A 64 10.17 7.93 18.96
C GLY A 64 9.43 6.77 18.26
N SER A 65 8.85 5.84 19.02
CA SER A 65 7.97 4.81 18.45
C SER A 65 6.66 5.40 17.95
N SER A 66 6.14 4.82 16.87
CA SER A 66 4.85 5.14 16.28
C SER A 66 3.73 4.37 16.96
N CYS A 67 2.60 5.03 17.20
CA CYS A 67 1.40 4.39 17.70
C CYS A 67 0.48 3.99 16.54
N VAL A 68 0.00 2.75 16.56
CA VAL A 68 -1.00 2.26 15.60
C VAL A 68 -2.26 1.86 16.34
N ASP A 69 -3.38 2.48 15.94
CA ASP A 69 -4.69 2.16 16.48
C ASP A 69 -5.14 0.77 16.04
N LEU A 70 -5.56 -0.03 17.02
CA LEU A 70 -6.40 -1.20 16.84
C LEU A 70 -7.86 -0.86 17.19
N ASN A 71 -8.77 -1.81 17.02
CA ASN A 71 -10.20 -1.61 17.27
C ASN A 71 -10.52 -1.13 18.70
N LYS A 72 -9.84 -1.69 19.70
CA LYS A 72 -10.04 -1.38 21.14
C LYS A 72 -8.75 -0.97 21.85
N THR A 73 -7.60 -1.29 21.27
CA THR A 73 -6.29 -1.05 21.88
C THR A 73 -5.34 -0.39 20.88
N HIS A 74 -4.06 -0.30 21.23
CA HIS A 74 -3.01 0.23 20.37
C HIS A 74 -1.79 -0.70 20.41
N ILE A 75 -0.91 -0.54 19.42
CA ILE A 75 0.42 -1.13 19.42
C ILE A 75 1.46 -0.04 19.18
N CYS A 76 2.64 -0.20 19.79
CA CYS A 76 3.77 0.67 19.57
C CYS A 76 4.78 -0.04 18.66
N LEU A 77 5.15 0.64 17.57
CA LEU A 77 6.07 0.16 16.57
C LEU A 77 7.30 1.08 16.50
N CYS A 78 8.48 0.48 16.56
CA CYS A 78 9.73 1.20 16.35
C CYS A 78 10.11 1.20 14.86
N ILE A 79 11.15 1.96 14.54
CA ILE A 79 11.77 1.88 13.21
C ILE A 79 12.26 0.45 12.94
N ASP A 80 12.36 0.08 11.66
CA ASP A 80 12.76 -1.28 11.27
C ASP A 80 14.12 -1.68 11.90
N GLY A 81 14.20 -2.92 12.36
CA GLY A 81 15.34 -3.42 13.15
C GLY A 81 15.31 -3.09 14.65
N TYR A 82 14.29 -2.36 15.12
CA TYR A 82 14.09 -2.06 16.54
C TYR A 82 12.73 -2.58 17.01
N TYR A 83 12.66 -3.05 18.26
CA TYR A 83 11.42 -3.51 18.89
C TYR A 83 11.07 -2.65 20.10
N TYR A 84 9.77 -2.48 20.34
CA TYR A 84 9.27 -1.71 21.46
C TYR A 84 9.17 -2.58 22.72
N ASN A 85 9.93 -2.25 23.77
CA ASN A 85 9.83 -2.91 25.07
C ASN A 85 10.15 -1.88 26.17
N SER A 86 9.38 -1.91 27.26
CA SER A 86 9.60 -1.07 28.44
C SER A 86 9.70 0.42 28.10
N SER A 87 8.81 0.87 27.21
CA SER A 87 8.72 2.24 26.72
C SER A 87 9.92 2.75 25.93
N LYS A 88 10.73 1.85 25.36
CA LYS A 88 11.91 2.16 24.55
C LYS A 88 11.97 1.36 23.27
N CYS A 89 12.63 1.91 22.26
CA CYS A 89 13.00 1.22 21.04
C CYS A 89 14.38 0.58 21.21
N ASN A 90 14.42 -0.74 21.32
CA ASN A 90 15.64 -1.50 21.50
C ASN A 90 16.06 -2.09 20.16
N LYS A 91 17.35 -1.98 19.82
CA LYS A 91 17.88 -2.60 18.60
C LYS A 91 17.80 -4.12 18.72
N GLY A 92 17.39 -4.78 17.64
CA GLY A 92 17.21 -6.22 17.61
C GLY A 92 17.74 -6.88 16.36
N LYS A 93 17.88 -8.21 16.44
CA LYS A 93 18.07 -9.07 15.27
C LYS A 93 16.70 -9.46 14.71
N THR A 94 16.54 -9.37 13.39
CA THR A 94 15.28 -9.60 12.69
C THR A 94 15.28 -10.96 11.99
N PHE A 95 14.17 -11.69 12.14
CA PHE A 95 13.92 -12.98 11.48
C PHE A 95 12.56 -12.92 10.77
N PRO A 96 12.55 -12.52 9.49
CA PRO A 96 11.33 -12.47 8.68
C PRO A 96 10.79 -13.87 8.36
N GLY A 97 9.48 -13.96 8.17
CA GLY A 97 8.84 -15.18 7.71
C GLY A 97 7.40 -14.97 7.30
N ILE A 98 6.79 -16.01 6.74
CA ILE A 98 5.38 -16.04 6.36
C ILE A 98 4.73 -17.17 7.14
N ILE A 99 3.70 -16.84 7.91
CA ILE A 99 2.84 -17.83 8.53
C ILE A 99 1.54 -17.98 7.74
N THR A 100 1.00 -19.19 7.75
CA THR A 100 -0.36 -19.47 7.28
C THR A 100 -1.28 -19.49 8.48
N VAL A 101 -2.30 -18.64 8.47
CA VAL A 101 -3.27 -18.51 9.56
C VAL A 101 -4.66 -18.87 9.04
N THR A 102 -5.31 -19.84 9.68
CA THR A 102 -6.68 -20.23 9.34
C THR A 102 -7.68 -19.34 10.06
N VAL A 103 -8.49 -18.57 9.33
CA VAL A 103 -9.49 -17.65 9.88
C VAL A 103 -10.89 -18.07 9.46
N THR A 104 -11.91 -17.66 10.23
CA THR A 104 -13.32 -17.92 9.87
C THR A 104 -13.82 -16.97 8.79
N ASP A 105 -13.31 -15.73 8.77
CA ASP A 105 -13.63 -14.74 7.77
C ASP A 105 -12.42 -13.85 7.43
N THR A 106 -12.41 -13.35 6.20
CA THR A 106 -11.35 -12.51 5.63
C THR A 106 -11.70 -11.03 5.57
N THR A 107 -12.93 -10.66 5.95
CA THR A 107 -13.41 -9.28 5.94
C THR A 107 -12.55 -8.40 6.86
N ASP A 108 -12.15 -7.24 6.34
CA ASP A 108 -11.38 -6.20 7.05
C ASP A 108 -10.05 -6.63 7.69
N LEU A 109 -9.47 -7.79 7.34
CA LEU A 109 -8.17 -8.25 7.84
C LEU A 109 -6.96 -7.39 7.42
N LYS A 110 -7.17 -6.30 6.69
CA LYS A 110 -6.13 -5.31 6.34
C LYS A 110 -6.33 -3.97 7.04
N ASN A 111 -7.49 -3.75 7.65
CA ASN A 111 -7.79 -2.53 8.38
C ASN A 111 -7.39 -2.73 9.85
N THR A 112 -6.33 -2.05 10.29
CA THR A 112 -5.79 -2.21 11.65
C THR A 112 -6.81 -1.90 12.74
N MET A 113 -7.73 -0.97 12.47
CA MET A 113 -8.79 -0.56 13.39
C MET A 113 -10.00 -1.51 13.40
N SER A 114 -10.00 -2.56 12.58
CA SER A 114 -11.09 -3.52 12.55
C SER A 114 -10.99 -4.54 13.68
N LYS A 115 -12.14 -5.05 14.13
CA LYS A 115 -12.20 -6.17 15.09
C LYS A 115 -11.48 -7.41 14.55
N ALA A 116 -11.63 -7.71 13.25
CA ALA A 116 -11.04 -8.88 12.62
C ALA A 116 -9.51 -8.82 12.62
N TYR A 117 -8.92 -7.67 12.29
CA TYR A 117 -7.47 -7.49 12.38
C TYR A 117 -6.96 -7.57 13.82
N GLU A 118 -7.66 -6.95 14.79
CA GLU A 118 -7.25 -7.02 16.20
C GLU A 118 -7.24 -8.47 16.72
N GLU A 119 -8.23 -9.28 16.35
CA GLU A 119 -8.26 -10.70 16.71
C GLU A 119 -7.15 -11.50 16.02
N LEU A 120 -6.88 -11.24 14.74
CA LEU A 120 -5.76 -11.84 14.01
C LEU A 120 -4.43 -11.47 14.69
N HIS A 121 -4.22 -10.19 14.96
CA HIS A 121 -3.03 -9.67 15.62
C HIS A 121 -2.83 -10.34 16.98
N THR A 122 -3.87 -10.38 17.82
CA THR A 122 -3.82 -11.00 19.15
C THR A 122 -3.41 -12.48 19.06
N LYS A 123 -3.98 -13.24 18.12
CA LYS A 123 -3.63 -14.65 17.91
C LYS A 123 -2.19 -14.84 17.45
N VAL A 124 -1.74 -14.04 16.47
CA VAL A 124 -0.39 -14.12 15.92
C VAL A 124 0.66 -13.76 16.97
N ILE A 125 0.48 -12.64 17.68
CA ILE A 125 1.44 -12.20 18.70
C ILE A 125 1.45 -13.17 19.90
N GLY A 126 0.28 -13.64 20.34
CA GLY A 126 0.18 -14.62 21.43
C GLY A 126 0.91 -15.92 21.09
N PHE A 127 0.75 -16.43 19.86
CA PHE A 127 1.50 -17.60 19.41
C PHE A 127 3.02 -17.40 19.54
N PHE A 128 3.58 -16.31 18.99
CA PHE A 128 5.02 -16.11 19.05
C PHE A 128 5.55 -15.83 20.47
N GLN A 129 4.75 -15.18 21.32
CA GLN A 129 5.07 -15.05 22.75
C GLN A 129 5.21 -16.42 23.42
N ASP A 130 4.30 -17.35 23.12
CA ASP A 130 4.35 -18.71 23.67
C ASP A 130 5.54 -19.51 23.10
N VAL A 131 5.80 -19.42 21.79
CA VAL A 131 6.91 -20.13 21.14
C VAL A 131 8.26 -19.68 21.70
N PHE A 132 8.44 -18.38 21.94
CA PHE A 132 9.74 -17.80 22.26
C PHE A 132 9.91 -17.37 23.71
N VAL A 133 9.04 -17.84 24.62
CA VAL A 133 9.03 -17.45 26.04
C VAL A 133 10.38 -17.60 26.76
N ASN A 134 11.21 -18.56 26.34
CA ASN A 134 12.53 -18.85 26.93
C ASN A 134 13.70 -18.33 26.10
N LEU A 135 13.45 -17.48 25.12
CA LEU A 135 14.47 -16.89 24.24
C LEU A 135 14.55 -15.39 24.50
N ASP A 136 15.54 -14.72 23.92
CA ASP A 136 15.71 -13.26 23.99
C ASP A 136 14.69 -12.50 23.12
N TYR A 137 13.43 -12.95 23.13
CA TYR A 137 12.36 -12.43 22.30
C TYR A 137 11.97 -11.02 22.72
N GLY A 138 11.91 -10.13 21.74
CA GLY A 138 11.48 -8.75 21.90
C GLY A 138 10.02 -8.56 21.51
N GLN A 139 9.74 -8.73 20.22
CA GLN A 139 8.43 -8.45 19.63
C GLN A 139 8.31 -9.15 18.27
N THR A 140 7.10 -9.54 17.89
CA THR A 140 6.76 -9.85 16.50
C THR A 140 5.98 -8.69 15.91
N VAL A 141 6.33 -8.28 14.69
CA VAL A 141 5.61 -7.26 13.93
C VAL A 141 4.94 -7.90 12.73
N ILE A 142 3.64 -7.65 12.55
CA ILE A 142 2.93 -8.01 11.32
C ILE A 142 3.25 -6.96 10.26
N HIS A 143 3.94 -7.37 9.21
CA HIS A 143 4.32 -6.47 8.12
C HIS A 143 3.25 -6.41 7.03
N ASN A 144 2.62 -7.55 6.71
CA ASN A 144 1.60 -7.61 5.66
C ASN A 144 0.63 -8.76 5.87
N VAL A 145 -0.63 -8.55 5.49
CA VAL A 145 -1.67 -9.59 5.44
C VAL A 145 -2.11 -9.78 4.00
N ARG A 146 -1.88 -10.98 3.45
CA ARG A 146 -2.25 -11.36 2.09
C ARG A 146 -3.36 -12.41 2.13
N ILE A 147 -4.53 -12.02 1.63
CA ILE A 147 -5.68 -12.91 1.44
C ILE A 147 -5.56 -13.53 0.04
N PRO A 148 -5.25 -14.83 -0.09
CA PRO A 148 -5.17 -15.50 -1.38
C PRO A 148 -6.55 -15.59 -2.04
N PRO A 149 -6.64 -15.72 -3.37
CA PRO A 149 -7.92 -15.79 -4.08
C PRO A 149 -8.83 -16.93 -3.58
N SER A 150 -8.23 -18.07 -3.18
CA SER A 150 -8.94 -19.22 -2.61
C SER A 150 -9.70 -18.89 -1.33
N ALA A 151 -9.16 -17.99 -0.50
CA ALA A 151 -9.75 -17.55 0.76
C ALA A 151 -10.83 -16.48 0.59
N ARG A 152 -10.92 -15.84 -0.58
CA ARG A 152 -11.98 -14.85 -0.87
C ARG A 152 -13.29 -15.48 -1.31
N SER A 153 -13.30 -16.78 -1.58
CA SER A 153 -14.50 -17.49 -1.99
C SER A 153 -15.36 -17.84 -0.76
N GLU A 154 -16.59 -17.34 -0.74
CA GLU A 154 -17.60 -17.67 0.28
C GLU A 154 -18.15 -19.10 0.12
N MET A 155 -17.83 -19.80 -0.98
CA MET A 155 -18.32 -21.16 -1.24
C MET A 155 -17.64 -22.24 -0.38
N ARG A 156 -16.62 -21.88 0.40
CA ARG A 156 -16.01 -22.79 1.38
C ARG A 156 -16.57 -22.47 2.77
N ALA A 157 -17.28 -23.45 3.35
CA ALA A 157 -17.75 -23.41 4.73
C ALA A 157 -16.63 -23.69 5.75
N ASP A 158 -15.48 -24.16 5.29
CA ASP A 158 -14.30 -24.45 6.11
C ASP A 158 -13.38 -23.23 6.23
N GLY A 159 -12.51 -23.25 7.24
CA GLY A 159 -11.57 -22.16 7.53
C GLY A 159 -10.79 -21.66 6.30
N LYS A 160 -10.58 -20.35 6.26
CA LYS A 160 -9.91 -19.64 5.16
C LYS A 160 -8.44 -19.43 5.53
N ASP A 161 -7.52 -19.92 4.70
CA ASP A 161 -6.09 -19.72 4.94
C ASP A 161 -5.62 -18.36 4.43
N VAL A 162 -5.01 -17.58 5.32
CA VAL A 162 -4.47 -16.25 5.04
C VAL A 162 -2.96 -16.28 5.28
N SER A 163 -2.20 -15.70 4.36
CA SER A 163 -0.74 -15.57 4.50
C SER A 163 -0.42 -14.27 5.24
N VAL A 164 0.27 -14.36 6.37
CA VAL A 164 0.70 -13.19 7.16
C VAL A 164 2.21 -13.14 7.14
N THR A 165 2.76 -12.04 6.63
CA THR A 165 4.20 -11.76 6.69
C THR A 165 4.50 -11.13 8.04
N VAL A 166 5.42 -11.74 8.76
CA VAL A 166 5.85 -11.31 10.10
C VAL A 166 7.34 -11.09 10.15
N VAL A 167 7.78 -10.23 11.05
CA VAL A 167 9.18 -10.08 11.43
C VAL A 167 9.30 -10.33 12.91
N ASN A 168 10.01 -11.38 13.30
CA ASN A 168 10.31 -11.65 14.70
C ASN A 168 11.59 -10.90 15.07
N LEU A 169 11.55 -10.13 16.16
CA LEU A 169 12.67 -9.36 16.67
C LEU A 169 13.12 -9.94 18.01
N PHE A 170 14.43 -10.19 18.10
CA PHE A 170 15.11 -10.65 19.31
C PHE A 170 16.16 -9.62 19.72
N ALA A 171 16.64 -9.69 20.96
CA ALA A 171 17.72 -8.83 21.43
C ALA A 171 18.93 -8.87 20.48
N GLU A 172 19.62 -7.74 20.28
CA GLU A 172 20.74 -7.64 19.33
C GLU A 172 21.86 -8.67 19.61
N ASN A 173 22.07 -9.04 20.86
CA ASN A 173 23.08 -10.00 21.29
C ASN A 173 22.58 -11.46 21.31
N THR A 174 21.36 -11.75 20.84
CA THR A 174 20.82 -13.11 20.90
C THR A 174 21.70 -14.11 20.15
N ALA A 175 21.74 -15.35 20.67
CA ALA A 175 22.41 -16.48 20.04
C ALA A 175 21.55 -17.16 18.96
N GLU A 176 20.28 -16.79 18.87
CA GLU A 176 19.34 -17.33 17.87
C GLU A 176 19.76 -16.97 16.44
N ASN A 177 19.48 -17.89 15.53
CA ASN A 177 19.67 -17.74 14.09
C ASN A 177 18.42 -18.24 13.35
N GLU A 178 18.42 -18.11 12.03
CA GLU A 178 17.29 -18.49 11.18
C GLU A 178 16.86 -19.94 11.44
N MET A 179 17.81 -20.87 11.54
CA MET A 179 17.51 -22.28 11.77
C MET A 179 16.88 -22.56 13.13
N THR A 180 17.38 -21.92 14.21
CA THR A 180 16.86 -22.15 15.56
C THR A 180 15.45 -21.55 15.71
N VAL A 181 15.22 -20.37 15.14
CA VAL A 181 13.91 -19.71 15.09
C VAL A 181 12.91 -20.55 14.30
N SER A 182 13.25 -20.97 13.07
CA SER A 182 12.39 -21.79 12.22
C SER A 182 12.01 -23.10 12.90
N ARG A 183 12.98 -23.78 13.53
CA ARG A 183 12.74 -25.04 14.25
C ARG A 183 11.80 -24.87 15.44
N ALA A 184 11.92 -23.76 16.18
CA ALA A 184 11.03 -23.48 17.31
C ALA A 184 9.58 -23.27 16.84
N ILE A 185 9.38 -22.51 15.76
CA ILE A 185 8.07 -22.26 15.16
C ILE A 185 7.44 -23.55 14.63
N GLU A 186 8.18 -24.32 13.82
CA GLU A 186 7.69 -25.58 13.25
C GLU A 186 7.33 -26.60 14.35
N LYS A 187 8.14 -26.67 15.42
CA LYS A 187 7.83 -27.50 16.58
C LYS A 187 6.53 -27.07 17.25
N ALA A 188 6.29 -25.77 17.40
CA ALA A 188 5.07 -25.25 17.99
C ALA A 188 3.84 -25.56 17.13
N ILE A 189 3.94 -25.36 15.81
CA ILE A 189 2.85 -25.68 14.85
C ILE A 189 2.48 -27.18 14.92
N ASN A 190 3.49 -28.06 14.96
CA ASN A 190 3.26 -29.51 14.96
C ASN A 190 2.77 -30.07 16.31
N SER A 191 3.00 -29.34 17.41
CA SER A 191 2.65 -29.79 18.77
C SER A 191 1.33 -29.23 19.27
N SER A 192 0.77 -28.20 18.62
CA SER A 192 -0.42 -27.49 19.09
C SER A 192 -1.52 -27.48 18.03
N SER A 193 -2.78 -27.53 18.46
CA SER A 193 -3.95 -27.18 17.65
C SER A 193 -3.99 -25.66 17.44
N SER A 194 -2.91 -25.08 16.91
CA SER A 194 -2.83 -23.63 16.72
C SER A 194 -3.58 -23.22 15.45
N VAL A 195 -4.07 -21.98 15.47
CA VAL A 195 -4.68 -21.32 14.31
C VAL A 195 -3.64 -21.11 13.18
N ILE A 196 -2.36 -21.29 13.49
CA ILE A 196 -1.24 -21.19 12.55
C ILE A 196 -0.88 -22.59 12.08
N THR A 197 -1.08 -22.83 10.79
CA THR A 197 -0.97 -24.17 10.19
C THR A 197 0.30 -24.37 9.36
N GLY A 198 1.05 -23.29 9.11
CA GLY A 198 2.27 -23.35 8.33
C GLY A 198 3.18 -22.18 8.60
N TYR A 199 4.46 -22.39 8.33
CA TYR A 199 5.51 -21.37 8.41
C TYR A 199 6.49 -21.57 7.25
N VAL A 200 6.91 -20.45 6.66
CA VAL A 200 7.95 -20.38 5.65
C VAL A 200 8.93 -19.30 6.10
N GLU A 201 10.15 -19.72 6.41
CA GLU A 201 11.27 -18.82 6.67
C GLU A 201 11.50 -17.90 5.47
N GLN A 202 11.81 -16.62 5.73
CA GLN A 202 12.27 -15.72 4.69
C GLN A 202 13.69 -15.25 4.97
N ASN A 203 14.56 -15.39 3.97
CA ASN A 203 15.87 -14.77 4.00
C ASN A 203 15.71 -13.24 4.13
N ARG A 204 16.52 -12.64 4.99
CA ARG A 204 16.44 -11.21 5.30
C ARG A 204 16.66 -10.30 4.08
N CYS A 205 17.63 -10.63 3.22
CA CYS A 205 17.85 -9.87 1.99
C CYS A 205 16.68 -10.00 1.01
N ASP A 206 16.11 -11.20 0.88
CA ASP A 206 14.94 -11.43 0.03
C ASP A 206 13.72 -10.65 0.54
N PHE A 207 13.50 -10.63 1.86
CA PHE A 207 12.44 -9.86 2.50
C PHE A 207 12.53 -8.36 2.18
N TYR A 208 13.73 -7.78 2.23
CA TYR A 208 13.95 -6.37 1.88
C TYR A 208 14.04 -6.12 0.37
N GLY A 209 14.07 -7.16 -0.49
CA GLY A 209 14.31 -7.00 -1.92
C GLY A 209 15.73 -6.55 -2.25
N CYS A 210 16.70 -6.86 -1.39
CA CYS A 210 18.09 -6.45 -1.52
C CYS A 210 19.01 -7.55 -2.07
N VAL A 211 20.12 -7.14 -2.68
CA VAL A 211 21.19 -8.04 -3.12
C VAL A 211 21.85 -8.65 -1.89
N ASN A 212 22.11 -9.96 -1.93
CA ASN A 212 22.88 -10.64 -0.90
C ASN A 212 24.37 -10.62 -1.30
N ASP A 213 25.12 -9.66 -0.78
CA ASP A 213 26.54 -9.44 -1.06
C ASP A 213 27.48 -10.06 -0.01
N MET A 214 26.94 -10.86 0.92
CA MET A 214 27.62 -11.48 2.08
C MET A 214 28.31 -10.53 3.07
N GLN A 215 28.37 -9.23 2.80
CA GLN A 215 29.13 -8.26 3.61
C GLN A 215 28.33 -7.78 4.82
N ASP A 216 27.06 -7.39 4.61
CA ASP A 216 26.14 -6.94 5.67
C ASP A 216 25.00 -7.95 5.93
N ASN A 217 24.84 -8.96 5.06
CA ASN A 217 23.71 -9.90 5.08
C ASN A 217 22.34 -9.18 5.20
N CYS A 218 22.25 -7.94 4.72
CA CYS A 218 21.11 -7.04 4.87
C CYS A 218 20.68 -6.81 6.32
N THR A 219 21.64 -6.65 7.26
CA THR A 219 21.34 -6.28 8.66
C THR A 219 20.63 -4.94 8.73
N ASN A 220 20.95 -4.04 7.80
CA ASN A 220 20.22 -2.79 7.64
C ASN A 220 19.51 -2.72 6.29
N GLY A 221 18.20 -2.99 6.30
CA GLY A 221 17.33 -2.84 5.12
C GLY A 221 17.36 -1.43 4.52
N PHE A 222 17.70 -0.39 5.31
CA PHE A 222 17.83 0.98 4.83
C PHE A 222 19.16 1.28 4.11
N LEU A 223 20.16 0.40 4.15
CA LEU A 223 21.46 0.65 3.51
C LEU A 223 21.80 -0.35 2.41
N CYS A 224 21.06 -1.46 2.33
CA CYS A 224 21.32 -2.49 1.33
C CYS A 224 20.96 -2.04 -0.09
N GLN A 225 21.73 -2.52 -1.06
CA GLN A 225 21.49 -2.28 -2.48
C GLN A 225 20.26 -3.08 -2.94
N CYS A 226 19.30 -2.42 -3.56
CA CYS A 226 18.14 -3.09 -4.14
C CYS A 226 18.55 -4.03 -5.28
N LYS A 227 17.84 -5.15 -5.43
CA LYS A 227 17.98 -6.04 -6.60
C LYS A 227 17.61 -5.29 -7.89
N ASN A 228 18.15 -5.75 -9.02
CA ASN A 228 17.84 -5.18 -10.33
C ASN A 228 16.33 -5.12 -10.58
N GLY A 229 15.84 -3.95 -11.01
CA GLY A 229 14.41 -3.72 -11.27
C GLY A 229 13.59 -3.32 -10.05
N LEU A 230 14.18 -3.35 -8.85
CA LEU A 230 13.58 -2.85 -7.62
C LEU A 230 14.21 -1.52 -7.22
N GLU A 231 13.40 -0.66 -6.62
CA GLU A 231 13.86 0.60 -6.04
C GLU A 231 13.07 0.84 -4.76
N ARG A 232 13.54 1.76 -3.92
CA ARG A 232 12.82 2.10 -2.68
C ARG A 232 11.77 3.18 -2.94
N PRO A 233 10.49 2.93 -2.58
CA PRO A 233 9.41 3.93 -2.60
C PRO A 233 9.78 5.28 -2.00
N ASN A 234 10.53 5.27 -0.90
CA ASN A 234 11.02 6.46 -0.22
C ASN A 234 12.23 6.11 0.66
N PRO A 235 13.04 7.08 1.10
CA PRO A 235 14.20 6.82 1.96
C PRO A 235 13.87 6.26 3.35
N GLN A 236 12.60 6.33 3.77
CA GLN A 236 12.11 5.87 5.08
C GLN A 236 11.53 4.46 5.05
N THR A 237 11.61 3.74 3.92
CA THR A 237 11.27 2.31 3.84
C THR A 237 12.54 1.47 3.70
N PRO A 238 12.65 0.35 4.44
CA PRO A 238 13.75 -0.59 4.29
C PRO A 238 13.52 -1.59 3.14
N VAL A 239 12.33 -1.62 2.54
CA VAL A 239 11.95 -2.58 1.49
C VAL A 239 12.06 -1.94 0.10
N CYS A 240 12.71 -2.64 -0.82
CA CYS A 240 12.75 -2.35 -2.26
C CYS A 240 11.57 -3.04 -2.98
N LEU A 241 10.87 -2.30 -3.85
CA LEU A 241 9.68 -2.78 -4.57
C LEU A 241 9.83 -2.56 -6.09
N GLU A 242 9.07 -3.33 -6.88
CA GLU A 242 8.98 -3.13 -8.32
C GLU A 242 8.12 -1.88 -8.62
N PHE A 243 8.70 -0.88 -9.27
CA PHE A 243 7.97 0.33 -9.67
C PHE A 243 7.27 0.23 -11.02
N GLN A 244 7.48 -0.85 -11.77
CA GLN A 244 6.99 -0.96 -13.15
C GLN A 244 5.47 -0.77 -13.24
N LEU A 245 4.71 -1.28 -12.27
CA LEU A 245 3.25 -1.17 -12.26
C LEU A 245 2.76 0.28 -12.16
N ILE A 246 3.40 1.12 -11.34
CA ILE A 246 2.96 2.50 -11.13
C ILE A 246 3.24 3.33 -12.39
N LEU A 247 4.41 3.17 -13.00
CA LEU A 247 4.76 3.88 -14.24
C LEU A 247 3.88 3.45 -15.41
N VAL A 248 3.52 2.16 -15.50
CA VAL A 248 2.60 1.67 -16.53
C VAL A 248 1.18 2.22 -16.32
N ILE A 249 0.68 2.26 -15.09
CA ILE A 249 -0.65 2.81 -14.80
C ILE A 249 -0.70 4.32 -15.10
N VAL A 250 0.27 5.10 -14.60
CA VAL A 250 0.33 6.54 -14.86
C VAL A 250 0.53 6.82 -16.36
N GLY A 251 1.41 6.05 -17.02
CA GLY A 251 1.66 6.17 -18.45
C GLY A 251 0.44 5.84 -19.32
N THR A 252 -0.32 4.81 -18.97
CA THR A 252 -1.54 4.43 -19.69
C THR A 252 -2.66 5.47 -19.52
N ILE A 253 -2.90 5.96 -18.30
CA ILE A 253 -3.89 7.01 -18.04
C ILE A 253 -3.52 8.30 -18.80
N ALA A 254 -2.28 8.75 -18.70
CA ALA A 254 -1.80 9.93 -19.41
C ALA A 254 -1.90 9.76 -20.94
N GLY A 255 -1.53 8.58 -21.45
CA GLY A 255 -1.62 8.25 -22.87
C GLY A 255 -3.06 8.31 -23.39
N VAL A 256 -4.03 7.74 -22.66
CA VAL A 256 -5.45 7.79 -23.04
C VAL A 256 -5.99 9.22 -23.02
N LEU A 257 -5.61 10.04 -22.04
CA LEU A 257 -6.04 11.44 -21.95
C LEU A 257 -5.49 12.28 -23.12
N ILE A 258 -4.20 12.13 -23.44
CA ILE A 258 -3.56 12.86 -24.54
C ILE A 258 -4.17 12.44 -25.88
N LEU A 259 -4.35 11.13 -26.09
CA LEU A 259 -4.96 10.61 -27.32
C LEU A 259 -6.41 11.07 -27.48
N GLY A 260 -7.19 11.06 -26.40
CA GLY A 260 -8.57 11.57 -26.39
C GLY A 260 -8.64 13.05 -26.75
N MET A 261 -7.76 13.88 -26.19
CA MET A 261 -7.68 15.31 -26.51
C MET A 261 -7.26 15.56 -27.96
N ALA A 262 -6.30 14.80 -28.49
CA ALA A 262 -5.88 14.91 -29.88
C ALA A 262 -7.03 14.58 -30.86
N ILE A 263 -7.77 13.51 -30.60
CA ILE A 263 -8.94 13.12 -31.40
C ILE A 263 -10.02 14.22 -31.33
N ALA A 264 -10.32 14.75 -30.15
CA ALA A 264 -11.29 15.84 -29.98
C ALA A 264 -10.89 17.09 -30.77
N LEU A 265 -9.60 17.48 -30.73
CA LEU A 265 -9.08 18.62 -31.48
C LEU A 265 -9.18 18.41 -33.01
N ILE A 266 -8.91 17.19 -33.50
CA ILE A 266 -9.07 16.86 -34.93
C ILE A 266 -10.54 16.99 -35.34
N ILE A 267 -11.48 16.46 -34.54
CA ILE A 267 -12.92 16.57 -34.83
C ILE A 267 -13.36 18.03 -34.85
N VAL A 268 -12.94 18.85 -33.88
CA VAL A 268 -13.31 20.28 -33.83
C VAL A 268 -12.76 21.04 -35.05
N ARG A 269 -11.50 20.80 -35.44
CA ARG A 269 -10.91 21.43 -36.64
C ARG A 269 -11.61 21.00 -37.93
N SER A 270 -11.95 19.71 -38.06
CA SER A 270 -12.67 19.19 -39.23
C SER A 270 -14.09 19.76 -39.35
N LYS A 271 -14.81 19.95 -38.23
CA LYS A 271 -16.11 20.64 -38.22
C LYS A 271 -15.98 22.10 -38.62
N LYS A 272 -15.03 22.84 -38.05
CA LYS A 272 -14.82 24.25 -38.40
C LYS A 272 -14.51 24.43 -39.88
N GLN A 273 -13.66 23.58 -40.45
CA GLN A 273 -13.34 23.64 -41.87
C GLN A 273 -14.54 23.33 -42.76
N LYS A 274 -15.43 22.41 -42.33
CA LYS A 274 -16.69 22.12 -43.02
C LYS A 274 -17.68 23.29 -42.95
N ASP A 275 -17.81 23.94 -41.79
CA ASP A 275 -18.68 25.10 -41.62
C ASP A 275 -18.18 26.31 -42.45
N ASP A 276 -16.86 26.53 -42.49
CA ASP A 276 -16.23 27.57 -43.30
C ASP A 276 -16.38 27.25 -44.82
N GLU A 277 -16.28 25.99 -45.24
CA GLU A 277 -16.48 25.56 -46.64
C GLU A 277 -17.96 25.68 -47.06
N GLU A 278 -18.91 25.25 -46.23
CA GLU A 278 -20.35 25.40 -46.50
C GLU A 278 -20.76 26.88 -46.59
N GLN A 279 -20.22 27.76 -45.74
CA GLN A 279 -20.49 29.21 -45.83
C GLN A 279 -19.95 29.84 -47.12
N ASN A 280 -18.75 29.44 -47.57
CA ASN A 280 -18.16 29.95 -48.81
C ASN A 280 -18.90 29.46 -50.07
N LEU A 281 -19.50 28.27 -50.03
CA LEU A 281 -20.33 27.75 -51.14
C LEU A 281 -21.67 28.49 -51.23
N ILE A 282 -22.31 28.79 -50.10
CA ILE A 282 -23.61 29.50 -50.06
C ILE A 282 -23.45 30.95 -50.55
N GLU A 283 -22.42 31.68 -50.10
CA GLU A 283 -22.20 33.08 -50.51
C GLU A 283 -21.93 33.20 -52.03
N ASN A 284 -21.17 32.26 -52.62
CA ASN A 284 -20.93 32.23 -54.07
C ASN A 284 -22.21 31.93 -54.87
N ASP A 285 -23.08 31.05 -54.39
CA ASP A 285 -24.36 30.75 -55.04
C ASP A 285 -25.30 31.97 -55.00
N PHE A 286 -25.34 32.71 -53.89
CA PHE A 286 -26.13 33.95 -53.79
C PHE A 286 -25.62 35.08 -54.69
N GLN A 287 -24.30 35.23 -54.86
CA GLN A 287 -23.72 36.22 -55.81
C GLN A 287 -24.07 35.86 -57.27
N ASN A 288 -24.01 34.58 -57.63
CA ASN A 288 -24.43 34.11 -58.95
C ASN A 288 -25.93 34.28 -59.20
N LEU A 289 -26.78 34.03 -58.19
CA LEU A 289 -28.22 34.26 -58.27
C LEU A 289 -28.57 35.74 -58.40
N ARG A 290 -27.83 36.63 -57.73
CA ARG A 290 -28.07 38.08 -57.79
C ARG A 290 -27.72 38.68 -59.15
N LEU A 291 -26.70 38.14 -59.83
CA LEU A 291 -26.41 38.48 -61.22
C LEU A 291 -27.53 38.00 -62.17
N GLN A 292 -28.10 36.83 -61.92
CA GLN A 292 -29.19 36.29 -62.73
C GLN A 292 -30.52 37.04 -62.50
N GLN A 293 -30.77 37.54 -61.28
CA GLN A 293 -32.00 38.24 -60.92
C GLN A 293 -32.05 39.70 -61.40
N GLN A 294 -30.91 40.32 -61.74
CA GLN A 294 -30.89 41.66 -62.34
C GLN A 294 -31.28 41.68 -63.85
N THR A 295 -31.45 40.52 -64.50
CA THR A 295 -31.74 40.47 -65.96
C THR A 295 -33.20 40.19 -66.33
N THR A 296 -34.13 40.03 -65.38
CA THR A 296 -35.55 39.79 -65.73
C THR A 296 -36.50 40.56 -64.82
N GLY A 297 -36.85 41.79 -65.22
CA GLY A 297 -37.98 42.52 -64.66
C GLY A 297 -39.24 42.27 -65.49
N PHE A 298 -40.33 41.81 -64.87
CA PHE A 298 -41.70 41.90 -65.39
C PHE A 298 -42.73 41.81 -64.25
N ILE A 299 -43.94 42.25 -64.56
CA ILE A 299 -44.92 42.97 -63.72
C ILE A 299 -46.06 42.06 -63.21
N ASN A 300 -46.40 42.23 -61.91
CA ASN A 300 -47.71 42.06 -61.23
C ASN A 300 -48.54 40.76 -61.47
N PRO A 301 -49.83 40.69 -61.03
CA PRO A 301 -50.26 40.26 -59.69
C PRO A 301 -51.34 39.14 -59.76
N GLY A 302 -51.47 38.28 -58.75
CA GLY A 302 -52.67 37.43 -58.68
C GLY A 302 -52.64 36.26 -57.70
N ALA A 303 -53.84 35.99 -57.18
CA ALA A 303 -54.31 34.76 -56.57
C ALA A 303 -53.99 34.51 -55.08
N GLU A 304 -55.03 34.76 -54.27
CA GLU A 304 -55.40 33.91 -53.16
C GLU A 304 -55.23 32.42 -53.50
N GLY A 305 -54.67 31.64 -52.57
CA GLY A 305 -54.62 30.18 -52.70
C GLY A 305 -53.63 29.54 -51.75
N SER A 306 -54.14 28.88 -50.71
CA SER A 306 -53.39 28.02 -49.81
C SER A 306 -52.59 26.95 -50.57
N LEU A 307 -51.27 26.90 -50.37
CA LEU A 307 -50.35 26.03 -51.11
C LEU A 307 -49.85 24.82 -50.31
N PHE A 308 -50.65 24.19 -49.45
CA PHE A 308 -50.33 22.84 -48.95
C PHE A 308 -51.58 21.95 -48.78
N PRO A 309 -51.60 20.75 -49.40
CA PRO A 309 -52.77 19.88 -49.45
C PRO A 309 -53.00 19.10 -48.15
N LYS A 310 -54.24 19.09 -47.65
CA LYS A 310 -54.68 18.31 -46.50
C LYS A 310 -55.25 16.97 -46.98
N VAL A 311 -54.49 15.88 -46.81
CA VAL A 311 -54.95 14.53 -47.13
C VAL A 311 -55.85 14.00 -46.00
N ARG A 312 -57.11 13.64 -46.32
CA ARG A 312 -57.99 12.85 -45.46
C ARG A 312 -57.93 11.39 -45.92
N ALA A 313 -57.48 10.49 -45.06
CA ALA A 313 -57.63 9.05 -45.26
C ALA A 313 -58.84 8.54 -44.47
N ASN A 314 -59.83 7.98 -45.17
CA ASN A 314 -60.90 7.19 -44.58
C ASN A 314 -60.39 5.74 -44.47
N PHE A 315 -60.16 5.24 -43.25
CA PHE A 315 -60.01 3.80 -43.02
C PHE A 315 -61.22 3.27 -42.29
N SER A 316 -61.80 2.23 -42.91
CA SER A 316 -62.97 1.50 -42.45
C SER A 316 -62.66 0.71 -41.19
N ARG A 317 -63.68 0.63 -40.33
CA ARG A 317 -63.73 -0.12 -39.08
C ARG A 317 -63.66 -1.61 -39.37
N ASP A 318 -62.48 -2.21 -39.19
CA ASP A 318 -62.27 -3.54 -38.60
C ASP A 318 -60.80 -3.94 -38.79
N HIS A 319 -60.05 -4.00 -37.68
CA HIS A 319 -58.97 -4.93 -37.36
C HIS A 319 -58.23 -4.41 -36.12
N GLN A 320 -58.30 -5.18 -35.03
CA GLN A 320 -57.51 -4.98 -33.82
C GLN A 320 -56.01 -4.97 -34.15
N LEU A 321 -55.32 -3.90 -33.76
CA LEU A 321 -53.86 -3.90 -33.69
C LEU A 321 -53.44 -4.66 -32.43
N GLN A 322 -53.03 -5.92 -32.60
CA GLN A 322 -52.39 -6.74 -31.56
C GLN A 322 -51.00 -6.18 -31.23
N ASN A 323 -50.73 -5.91 -29.94
CA ASN A 323 -49.43 -5.47 -29.44
C ASN A 323 -48.46 -6.67 -29.33
N PRO A 324 -47.21 -6.62 -29.84
CA PRO A 324 -46.39 -7.82 -30.07
C PRO A 324 -45.66 -8.40 -28.84
N TYR A 325 -45.94 -7.94 -27.62
CA TYR A 325 -45.16 -8.30 -26.42
C TYR A 325 -45.96 -8.98 -25.29
N VAL A 326 -47.18 -9.46 -25.55
CA VAL A 326 -47.94 -10.21 -24.53
C VAL A 326 -47.73 -11.71 -24.71
N ASN A 327 -46.69 -12.24 -24.08
CA ASN A 327 -46.53 -13.69 -23.87
C ASN A 327 -46.99 -14.05 -22.44
N GLN A 328 -48.17 -14.65 -22.32
CA GLN A 328 -48.60 -15.33 -21.09
C GLN A 328 -48.07 -16.77 -21.09
N ARG A 329 -47.07 -17.07 -20.25
CA ARG A 329 -46.81 -18.45 -19.77
C ARG A 329 -47.45 -18.60 -18.40
N GLY A 330 -48.49 -19.43 -18.33
CA GLY A 330 -49.12 -19.83 -17.07
C GLY A 330 -48.20 -20.72 -16.24
N MET A 331 -48.04 -20.37 -14.96
CA MET A 331 -47.52 -21.26 -13.91
C MET A 331 -48.67 -22.14 -13.40
N PRO A 332 -48.49 -23.46 -13.26
CA PRO A 332 -49.47 -24.32 -12.61
C PRO A 332 -49.42 -24.14 -11.08
N ARG A 333 -50.60 -24.06 -10.47
CA ARG A 333 -50.83 -24.04 -9.02
C ARG A 333 -50.77 -25.49 -8.50
N PRO A 334 -50.08 -25.80 -7.39
CA PRO A 334 -50.17 -27.11 -6.79
C PRO A 334 -51.39 -27.16 -5.85
N ASP A 335 -52.23 -28.17 -6.07
CA ASP A 335 -53.19 -28.65 -5.08
C ASP A 335 -52.50 -29.69 -4.19
N TYR A 336 -52.81 -29.61 -2.88
CA TYR A 336 -52.35 -30.38 -1.71
C TYR A 336 -51.00 -30.02 -1.08
#